data_AF-A0A165EHG9-F1
#
_entry.id   AF-A0A165EHG9-F1
#
_cell.length_a   1.000
_cell.length_b   1.000
_cell.length_c   1.000
_cell.angle_alpha   90.00
_cell.angle_beta   90.00
_cell.angle_gamma   90.00
#
_symmetry.space_group_name_H-M   'P 1'
#
loop_
_entity.id
_entity.type
_entity.pdbx_description
1 polymer ?
#
loop_
_entity_poly.entity_id
_entity_poly.type
_entity_poly.pdbx_seq_one_letter_code
_entity_poly.pdbx_strand_id
1 'polypeptide(L)'
;DLTEFECAFLTVPLSYLHPVVGETVSLALRKYPAQAPAELYQGTLFTNPGGPGGSGTAYLVERGPALSKILGGRYDILSWDPRGV
;
A
#
# COMPACT_ATOMS: atom_id res chain seq x y z
N ASP A 1 9.78 -13.80 -1.11
CA ASP A 1 10.62 -13.30 -2.21
C ASP A 1 10.07 -11.93 -2.61
N LEU A 2 10.89 -10.91 -2.82
CA LEU A 2 10.42 -9.54 -3.09
C LEU A 2 9.82 -9.38 -4.50
N THR A 3 9.93 -10.40 -5.35
CA THR A 3 9.47 -10.43 -6.74
C THR A 3 7.95 -10.35 -6.89
N GLU A 4 7.18 -10.71 -5.86
CA GLU A 4 5.71 -10.69 -5.89
C GLU A 4 5.10 -9.33 -5.52
N PHE A 5 5.91 -8.38 -5.05
CA PHE A 5 5.43 -7.09 -4.56
C PHE A 5 6.13 -5.93 -5.27
N GLU A 6 5.37 -4.90 -5.60
CA GLU A 6 5.92 -3.60 -5.98
C GLU A 6 5.98 -2.70 -4.75
N CYS A 7 7.07 -1.95 -4.59
CA CYS A 7 7.27 -1.06 -3.44
C CYS A 7 7.60 0.35 -3.93
N ALA A 8 7.14 1.36 -3.18
CA ALA A 8 7.40 2.76 -3.50
C ALA A 8 7.43 3.60 -2.22
N PHE A 9 7.87 4.86 -2.35
CA PHE A 9 7.71 5.88 -1.33
C PHE A 9 6.86 7.02 -1.87
N LEU A 10 5.94 7.54 -1.05
CA LEU A 10 5.18 8.74 -1.32
C LEU A 10 5.65 9.86 -0.41
N THR A 11 6.22 10.91 -1.00
CA THR A 11 6.64 12.10 -0.27
C THR A 11 5.45 13.02 -0.05
N VAL A 12 5.17 13.36 1.21
CA VAL A 12 4.10 14.30 1.61
C VAL A 12 4.68 15.41 2.49
N PRO A 13 4.06 16.60 2.57
CA PRO A 13 4.51 17.62 3.51
C PRO A 13 4.31 17.15 4.97
N LEU A 14 5.24 17.57 5.84
CA LEU A 14 5.12 17.34 7.28
C LEU A 14 3.88 18.06 7.82
N SER A 15 3.70 19.35 7.48
CA SER A 15 2.54 20.16 7.82
C SER A 15 1.82 20.64 6.55
N TYR A 16 0.55 20.29 6.40
CA TYR A 16 -0.27 20.77 5.28
C TYR A 16 -0.76 22.21 5.47
N LEU A 17 -0.96 22.66 6.72
CA LEU A 17 -1.42 24.03 7.02
C LEU A 17 -0.28 25.05 7.00
N HIS A 18 0.95 24.59 7.23
CA HIS A 18 2.17 25.40 7.22
C HIS A 18 3.27 24.68 6.43
N PRO A 19 3.16 24.57 5.09
CA PRO A 19 4.13 23.85 4.28
C PRO A 19 5.45 24.63 4.23
N VAL A 20 6.54 23.99 4.66
CA VAL A 20 7.91 24.47 4.50
C VAL A 20 8.58 23.65 3.40
N VAL A 21 9.24 24.33 2.46
CA VAL A 21 9.95 23.66 1.35
C VAL A 21 11.00 22.71 1.92
N GLY A 22 10.92 21.44 1.56
CA GLY A 22 11.85 20.40 2.03
C GLY A 22 11.47 19.73 3.36
N GLU A 23 10.49 20.25 4.12
CA GLU A 23 9.96 19.57 5.31
C GLU A 23 8.90 18.55 4.90
N THR A 24 9.37 17.36 4.54
CA THR A 24 8.53 16.26 4.06
C THR A 24 8.71 15.00 4.88
N VAL A 25 7.73 14.10 4.74
CA VAL A 25 7.76 12.74 5.28
C VAL A 25 7.59 11.78 4.10
N SER A 26 8.39 10.72 4.07
CA SER A 26 8.24 9.63 3.10
C SER A 26 7.37 8.54 3.70
N LEU A 27 6.23 8.27 3.07
CA LEU A 27 5.35 7.17 3.42
C LEU A 27 5.76 5.94 2.61
N ALA A 28 6.00 4.81 3.26
CA ALA A 28 6.29 3.56 2.56
C ALA A 28 4.99 2.97 2.00
N LEU A 29 5.03 2.47 0.77
CA LEU A 29 3.92 1.77 0.12
C LEU A 29 4.37 0.42 -0.37
N ARG A 30 3.45 -0.54 -0.30
CA ARG A 30 3.61 -1.86 -0.91
C ARG A 30 2.34 -2.22 -1.65
N LYS A 31 2.51 -2.81 -2.83
CA LYS A 31 1.43 -3.28 -3.70
C LYS A 31 1.65 -4.75 -4.00
N TYR A 32 0.61 -5.55 -3.83
CA TYR A 32 0.51 -6.90 -4.38
C TYR A 32 -0.28 -6.79 -5.70
N PRO A 33 0.36 -6.97 -6.86
CA PRO A 33 -0.29 -6.77 -8.15
C PRO A 33 -1.47 -7.72 -8.37
N ALA A 34 -2.44 -7.27 -9.15
CA ALA A 34 -3.50 -8.12 -9.68
C ALA A 34 -2.91 -9.34 -10.41
N GLN A 35 -3.57 -10.48 -10.24
CA GLN A 35 -3.16 -11.76 -10.82
C GLN A 35 -4.11 -12.23 -11.93
N ALA A 36 -5.27 -11.59 -12.08
CA ALA A 36 -6.22 -11.89 -13.13
C ALA A 36 -5.79 -11.25 -14.47
N PRO A 37 -6.27 -11.77 -15.62
CA PRO A 37 -6.11 -11.13 -16.92
C PRO A 37 -6.57 -9.67 -16.92
N ALA A 38 -5.97 -8.84 -17.78
CA ALA A 38 -6.21 -7.40 -17.82
C ALA A 38 -7.69 -7.04 -18.06
N GLU A 39 -8.44 -7.88 -18.79
CA GLU A 39 -9.86 -7.69 -19.07
C GLU A 39 -10.74 -7.84 -17.81
N LEU A 40 -10.23 -8.54 -16.79
CA LEU A 40 -10.92 -8.74 -15.52
C LEU A 40 -10.42 -7.79 -14.42
N TYR A 41 -9.45 -6.93 -14.71
CA TYR A 41 -8.90 -5.99 -13.75
C TYR A 41 -9.95 -4.95 -13.32
N GLN A 42 -10.06 -4.70 -12.02
CA GLN A 42 -11.07 -3.83 -11.42
C GLN A 42 -10.49 -2.64 -10.66
N GLY A 43 -9.18 -2.43 -10.71
CA GLY A 43 -8.51 -1.29 -10.09
C GLY A 43 -7.77 -1.64 -8.80
N THR A 44 -7.56 -0.63 -7.95
CA THR A 44 -6.78 -0.75 -6.71
C THR A 44 -7.68 -0.82 -5.49
N LEU A 45 -7.48 -1.85 -4.66
CA LEU A 45 -8.03 -1.91 -3.31
C LEU A 45 -7.00 -1.34 -2.33
N PHE A 46 -7.27 -0.14 -1.80
CA PHE A 46 -6.41 0.49 -0.79
C PHE A 46 -6.80 0.02 0.62
N THR A 47 -5.82 -0.44 1.39
CA THR A 47 -6.03 -1.07 2.70
C THR A 47 -5.29 -0.33 3.81
N ASN A 48 -5.83 -0.43 5.02
CA ASN A 48 -5.20 0.06 6.24
C ASN A 48 -5.48 -0.96 7.38
N PRO A 49 -4.45 -1.57 7.99
CA PRO A 49 -4.65 -2.68 8.93
C PRO A 49 -5.20 -2.27 10.31
N GLY A 50 -5.21 -0.98 10.63
CA GLY A 50 -5.65 -0.48 11.94
C GLY A 50 -4.51 -0.41 12.96
N GLY A 51 -4.81 -0.70 14.24
CA GLY A 51 -3.94 -0.41 15.39
C GLY A 51 -4.52 0.73 16.22
N PRO A 52 -4.12 2.01 16.04
CA PRO A 52 -3.10 2.55 15.11
C PRO A 52 -1.65 2.10 15.44
N GLY A 53 -0.70 2.38 14.55
CA GLY A 53 0.71 1.96 14.70
C GLY A 53 1.06 0.65 14.00
N GLY A 54 0.10 0.00 13.32
CA GLY A 54 0.35 -1.19 12.53
C GLY A 54 0.94 -0.84 11.15
N SER A 55 2.03 -1.50 10.76
CA SER A 55 2.61 -1.36 9.42
C SER A 55 1.70 -1.99 8.37
N GLY A 56 1.22 -1.19 7.43
CA GLY A 56 0.44 -1.66 6.29
C GLY A 56 1.29 -2.41 5.28
N THR A 57 2.57 -2.06 5.13
CA THR A 57 3.47 -2.80 4.24
C THR A 57 3.75 -4.20 4.77
N ALA A 58 3.95 -4.38 6.09
CA ALA A 58 4.08 -5.68 6.73
C ALA A 58 2.77 -6.49 6.63
N TYR A 59 1.62 -5.85 6.89
CA TYR A 59 0.31 -6.49 6.72
C TYR A 59 0.13 -7.08 5.33
N LEU A 60 0.59 -6.40 4.28
CA LEU A 60 0.44 -6.88 2.92
C LEU A 60 1.29 -8.12 2.62
N VAL A 61 2.45 -8.26 3.25
CA VAL A 61 3.28 -9.48 3.15
C VAL A 61 2.54 -10.66 3.76
N GLU A 62 1.87 -10.46 4.89
CA GLU A 62 1.14 -11.52 5.59
C GLU A 62 -0.21 -11.87 4.94
N ARG A 63 -0.93 -10.87 4.43
CA ARG A 63 -2.36 -11.01 4.05
C ARG A 63 -2.66 -10.77 2.58
N GLY A 64 -1.75 -10.14 1.83
CA GLY A 64 -1.93 -9.79 0.41
C GLY A 64 -2.36 -10.98 -0.46
N PRO A 65 -1.63 -12.11 -0.46
CA PRO A 65 -2.02 -13.28 -1.26
C PRO A 65 -3.40 -13.85 -0.90
N ALA A 66 -3.74 -13.88 0.39
CA ALA A 66 -5.05 -14.36 0.85
C ALA A 66 -6.19 -13.43 0.40
N LEU A 67 -6.00 -12.11 0.52
CA LEU A 67 -6.94 -11.11 0.02
C LEU A 67 -7.10 -11.20 -1.50
N SER A 68 -6.00 -11.37 -2.24
CA SER A 68 -6.02 -11.51 -3.70
C SER A 68 -6.89 -12.71 -4.10
N LYS A 69 -6.72 -13.86 -3.43
CA LYS A 69 -7.55 -15.04 -3.67
C LYS A 69 -9.04 -14.79 -3.41
N ILE A 70 -9.39 -14.11 -2.32
CA ILE A 70 -10.80 -13.76 -1.99
C ILE A 70 -11.42 -12.87 -3.06
N LEU A 71 -10.64 -11.94 -3.61
CA LEU A 71 -11.09 -10.96 -4.61
C LEU A 71 -11.00 -11.49 -6.06
N GLY A 72 -10.59 -12.75 -6.24
CA GLY A 72 -10.41 -13.38 -7.55
C GLY A 72 -9.20 -12.85 -8.34
N GLY A 73 -8.21 -12.26 -7.66
CA GLY A 73 -7.01 -11.71 -8.27
C GLY A 73 -7.23 -10.45 -9.10
N ARG A 74 -8.43 -9.84 -9.05
CA ARG A 74 -8.84 -8.76 -9.95
C ARG A 74 -8.38 -7.37 -9.55
N TYR A 75 -7.74 -7.22 -8.40
CA TYR A 75 -7.32 -5.93 -7.87
C TYR A 75 -5.84 -5.90 -7.58
N ASP A 76 -5.23 -4.75 -7.83
CA ASP A 76 -4.00 -4.36 -7.17
C ASP A 76 -4.33 -4.11 -5.70
N ILE A 77 -3.73 -4.86 -4.78
CA ILE A 77 -3.94 -4.62 -3.35
C ILE A 77 -2.81 -3.72 -2.90
N LEU A 78 -3.15 -2.51 -2.43
CA LEU A 78 -2.19 -1.50 -2.02
C LEU A 78 -2.35 -1.24 -0.52
N SER A 79 -1.23 -1.13 0.17
CA SER A 79 -1.18 -0.71 1.57
C SER A 79 0.00 0.22 1.79
N TRP A 80 0.02 0.88 2.94
CA TRP A 80 0.95 1.96 3.26
C TRP A 80 1.28 1.95 4.74
N ASP A 81 2.43 2.51 5.09
CA ASP A 81 2.78 2.82 6.47
C ASP A 81 2.41 4.29 6.74
N PRO A 82 1.43 4.56 7.62
CA PRO A 82 1.08 5.93 8.00
C PRO A 82 2.27 6.67 8.62
N ARG A 83 2.24 8.01 8.60
CA ARG A 83 3.33 8.84 9.14
C ARG A 83 3.69 8.42 10.59
N GLY A 84 4.97 8.15 10.82
CA GLY A 84 5.47 7.76 12.14
C GLY A 84 5.26 6.28 12.51
N VAL A 85 4.84 5.45 11.55
CA VAL A 85 4.80 3.98 11.63
C VAL A 85 5.98 3.39 10.86
#